data_AF-A0A956SLL6-F1
#
_entry.id   AF-A0A956SLL6-F1
#
_cell.length_a   1.000
_cell.length_b   1.000
_cell.length_c   1.000
_cell.angle_alpha   90.00
_cell.angle_beta   90.00
_cell.angle_gamma   90.00
#
_symmetry.space_group_name_H-M   'P 1'
#
loop_
_entity.id
_entity.type
_entity.pdbx_description
1 polymer ?
#
loop_
_entity_poly.entity_id
_entity_poly.type
_entity_poly.pdbx_seq_one_letter_code
_entity_poly.pdbx_strand_id
1 'polypeptide(L)' 'MKIVKIRKERKSIVLAIPKSFDSKEGQGFFLIEKDSKSIIMVPKIKNPFEHAKDGELYTPDLNVDVIPFDRELDRV' A
#
# COMPACT_ATOMS: atom_id res chain seq x y z
N MET A 1 -15.18 -13.09 -14.50
CA MET A 1 -13.78 -13.52 -14.70
C MET A 1 -13.40 -13.24 -16.15
N LYS A 2 -12.35 -12.44 -16.42
CA LYS A 2 -11.86 -12.20 -17.79
C LYS A 2 -10.54 -12.94 -17.99
N ILE A 3 -10.44 -13.71 -19.07
CA ILE A 3 -9.19 -14.35 -19.49
C ILE A 3 -8.42 -13.32 -20.32
N VAL A 4 -7.16 -13.10 -19.98
CA VAL A 4 -6.26 -12.19 -20.69
C VAL A 4 -5.15 -12.98 -21.37
N LYS A 5 -4.71 -12.51 -22.54
CA LYS A 5 -3.58 -13.11 -23.25
C LYS A 5 -2.27 -12.58 -22.66
N ILE A 6 -1.35 -13.50 -22.38
CA ILE A 6 0.01 -13.21 -21.97
C ILE A 6 0.93 -13.50 -23.16
N ARG A 7 1.91 -12.63 -23.40
CA ARG A 7 2.93 -12.80 -24.45
C ARG A 7 4.32 -12.52 -23.91
N LYS A 8 5.33 -13.22 -24.44
CA LYS A 8 6.73 -12.92 -24.16
C LYS A 8 7.20 -11.87 -25.16
N GLU A 9 7.77 -10.77 -24.66
CA GLU A 9 8.45 -9.77 -25.48
C GLU A 9 9.91 -9.68 -25.05
N ARG A 10 10.81 -10.16 -25.91
CA ARG A 10 12.26 -10.22 -25.65
C ARG A 10 12.56 -10.98 -24.34
N LYS A 11 12.94 -10.25 -23.29
CA LYS A 11 13.27 -10.76 -21.94
C LYS A 11 12.17 -10.49 -20.92
N SER A 12 11.01 -10.01 -21.35
CA SER A 12 9.89 -9.62 -20.49
C SER A 12 8.63 -10.42 -20.81
N ILE A 13 7.75 -10.55 -19.83
CA ILE A 13 6.39 -11.05 -20.01
C ILE A 13 5.44 -9.86 -19.97
N VAL A 14 4.57 -9.78 -20.97
CA VAL A 14 3.61 -8.70 -21.15
C VAL A 14 2.20 -9.29 -21.12
N LEU A 15 1.31 -8.65 -20.36
CA LEU A 15 -0.10 -8.99 -20.28
C LEU A 15 -0.94 -7.77 -20.66
N ALA A 16 -2.06 -8.01 -21.33
CA ALA A 16 -2.99 -6.95 -21.66
C ALA A 16 -3.93 -6.69 -20.48
N ILE A 17 -3.95 -5.45 -19.96
CA ILE A 17 -4.91 -5.01 -18.96
C ILE A 17 -6.21 -4.61 -19.69
N PRO A 18 -7.35 -5.27 -19.40
CA PRO A 18 -8.62 -4.88 -20.03
C PRO A 18 -9.02 -3.46 -19.63
N LYS A 19 -9.57 -2.68 -20.56
CA LYS A 19 -10.04 -1.30 -20.32
C LYS A 19 -11.02 -1.16 -19.14
N SER A 20 -11.72 -2.23 -18.77
CA SER A 20 -12.63 -2.25 -17.62
C SER A 20 -11.93 -2.07 -16.25
N PHE A 21 -10.60 -2.13 -16.19
CA PHE A 21 -9.83 -1.96 -14.95
C PHE A 21 -9.29 -0.53 -14.76
N ASP A 22 -9.73 0.41 -15.59
CA ASP A 22 -9.48 1.87 -15.49
C ASP A 22 -8.02 2.25 -15.23
N SER A 23 -7.09 1.49 -15.82
CA SER A 23 -5.65 1.74 -15.71
C SER A 23 -5.22 2.87 -16.62
N LYS A 24 -4.42 3.80 -16.10
CA LYS A 24 -3.86 4.93 -16.87
C LYS A 24 -2.54 4.55 -17.56
N GLU A 25 -2.25 5.20 -18.68
CA GLU A 25 -0.95 5.07 -19.32
C GLU A 25 0.17 5.54 -18.37
N GLY A 26 1.28 4.81 -18.32
CA GLY A 26 2.39 5.08 -17.39
C GLY A 26 2.12 4.70 -15.92
N GLN A 27 0.95 4.12 -15.60
CA GLN A 27 0.65 3.68 -14.24
C GLN A 27 1.50 2.46 -13.83
N GLY A 28 2.22 2.61 -12.72
CA GLY A 28 2.96 1.51 -12.09
C GLY A 28 2.07 0.67 -11.18
N PHE A 29 2.42 -0.61 -11.02
CA PHE A 29 1.75 -1.55 -10.12
C PHE A 29 2.77 -2.20 -9.18
N PHE A 30 2.35 -2.48 -7.94
CA PHE A 30 3.01 -3.45 -7.07
C PHE A 30 2.45 -4.84 -7.36
N LEU A 31 3.35 -5.82 -7.46
CA LEU A 31 3.02 -7.23 -7.65
C LEU A 31 3.19 -7.93 -6.31
N ILE A 32 2.12 -8.57 -5.83
CA ILE A 32 2.12 -9.38 -4.62
C ILE A 32 1.75 -10.80 -5.04
N GLU A 33 2.67 -11.72 -4.88
CA GLU A 33 2.38 -13.15 -5.03
C GLU A 33 1.63 -13.60 -3.78
N LYS A 34 0.39 -14.08 -3.95
CA LYS A 34 -0.42 -14.58 -2.83
C LYS A 34 -0.10 -16.07 -2.60
N ASP A 35 -0.07 -16.82 -3.70
CA ASP A 35 0.29 -18.24 -3.75
C ASP A 35 0.95 -18.52 -5.12
N SER A 36 1.55 -19.70 -5.32
CA SER A 36 2.30 -20.07 -6.56
C SER A 36 1.50 -20.02 -7.87
N LYS A 37 0.21 -19.68 -7.82
CA LYS A 37 -0.71 -19.62 -8.96
C LYS A 37 -1.46 -18.29 -9.07
N SER A 38 -1.28 -17.36 -8.13
CA SER A 38 -2.04 -16.12 -8.09
C SER A 38 -1.15 -14.92 -7.78
N ILE A 39 -1.32 -13.88 -8.59
CA ILE A 39 -0.64 -12.60 -8.44
C ILE A 39 -1.69 -11.52 -8.29
N ILE A 40 -1.51 -10.66 -7.29
CA ILE A 40 -2.30 -9.46 -7.09
C ILE A 40 -1.50 -8.27 -7.62
N MET A 41 -2.16 -7.44 -8.42
CA MET A 41 -1.61 -6.18 -8.92
C MET A 41 -2.31 -5.03 -8.23
N VAL A 42 -1.55 -4.22 -7.48
CA VAL A 42 -2.08 -3.03 -6.79
C VAL A 42 -1.52 -1.77 -7.46
N PRO A 43 -2.35 -0.85 -7.97
CA PRO A 43 -1.87 0.37 -8.59
C PRO A 43 -1.11 1.24 -7.59
N LYS A 44 0.02 1.81 -8.01
CA LYS A 44 0.76 2.76 -7.18
C LYS A 44 0.03 4.08 -7.12
N ILE A 45 -0.11 4.60 -5.91
CA ILE A 45 -0.63 5.95 -5.66
C ILE A 45 0.55 6.92 -5.74
N LYS A 46 0.42 8.00 -6.51
CA LYS A 46 1.48 8.99 -6.70
C LYS A 46 1.64 9.88 -5.47
N ASN A 47 0.52 10.34 -4.91
CA ASN A 47 0.48 11.15 -3.71
C ASN A 47 -0.66 10.67 -2.80
N PRO A 48 -0.38 9.99 -1.68
CA PRO A 48 -1.42 9.54 -0.76
C PRO A 48 -2.15 10.70 -0.05
N PHE A 49 -1.62 11.93 -0.14
CA PHE A 49 -2.18 13.13 0.45
C PHE A 49 -2.93 14.02 -0.55
N GLU A 50 -3.14 13.58 -1.80
CA GLU A 50 -3.74 14.40 -2.86
C GLU A 50 -5.15 14.95 -2.51
N HIS A 51 -5.88 14.22 -1.66
CA HIS A 51 -7.22 14.60 -1.21
C HIS A 51 -7.29 14.91 0.29
N ALA A 52 -6.14 14.89 0.99
CA ALA A 52 -6.10 15.21 2.40
C ALA A 52 -6.26 16.73 2.57
N LYS A 53 -7.10 17.15 3.51
CA LYS A 53 -7.15 18.53 3.98
C LYS A 53 -5.99 18.80 4.93
N ASP A 54 -5.59 20.06 5.03
CA ASP A 54 -4.58 20.48 6.00
C ASP A 54 -4.97 20.02 7.41
N GLY A 55 -4.06 19.29 8.06
CA GLY A 55 -4.25 18.75 9.41
C GLY A 55 -5.06 17.44 9.50
N GLU A 56 -5.64 16.93 8.41
CA GLU A 56 -6.51 15.73 8.45
C GLU A 56 -5.75 14.44 8.81
N LEU A 57 -4.50 14.32 8.36
CA LEU A 57 -3.63 13.18 8.64
C LEU A 57 -2.53 13.53 9.66
N TYR A 58 -2.68 14.66 10.35
CA TYR A 58 -1.80 15.05 11.44
C TYR A 58 -2.32 14.41 12.74
N THR A 59 -1.50 13.53 13.33
CA THR A 59 -1.73 13.11 14.71
C THR A 59 -0.94 14.06 15.60
N PRO A 60 -1.59 14.84 16.49
CA PRO A 60 -0.88 15.67 17.44
C PRO A 60 0.03 14.79 18.27
N ASP A 61 1.20 15.31 18.64
CA ASP A 61 2.03 14.69 19.66
C ASP A 61 1.21 14.61 20.95
N LEU A 62 0.59 13.46 21.22
CA LEU A 62 0.14 13.15 22.56
C LEU A 62 1.42 13.04 23.37
N ASN A 63 1.73 14.10 24.12
CA ASN A 63 2.46 13.96 25.36
C ASN A 63 1.68 12.95 26.20
N VAL A 64 1.92 11.66 25.98
CA VAL A 64 1.78 10.65 27.01
C VAL A 64 2.83 11.01 28.03
N ASP A 65 2.51 12.03 28.84
CA ASP A 65 3.23 12.37 30.04
C ASP A 65 3.32 11.05 30.81
N VAL A 66 4.48 10.41 30.72
CA VAL A 66 4.84 9.35 31.63
C VAL A 66 4.92 10.07 32.95
N ILE A 67 3.81 10.08 33.69
CA ILE A 67 3.81 10.50 35.08
C ILE A 67 4.62 9.40 35.78
N PRO A 68 5.85 9.68 36.27
CA PRO A 68 6.53 8.72 37.11
C PRO A 68 5.64 8.52 38.33
N PHE A 69 5.02 7.34 38.43
CA PHE A 69 4.30 6.97 39.64
C PHE A 69 5.36 6.65 40.69
N ASP A 70 5.52 7.56 41.64
CA ASP A 70 6.39 7.38 42.80
C ASP A 70 5.76 6.32 43.72
N ARG A 71 6.01 5.05 43.38
CA ARG A 71 5.95 3.96 44.33
C ARG A 71 7.34 3.38 44.36
N GLU A 72 8.13 3.77 45.35
CA GLU A 72 9.20 2.92 45.83
C GLU A 72 8.60 1.51 46.00
N LEU A 73 9.14 0.55 45.27
CA LEU A 73 8.85 -0.86 45.53
C LEU A 73 9.45 -1.14 46.89
N ASP A 74 8.62 -1.11 47.94
CA ASP A 74 8.98 -1.66 49.24
C ASP A 74 9.47 -3.09 49.00
N ARG A 75 10.79 -3.26 49.10
CA ARG A 75 11.43 -4.57 48.99
C ARG A 75 11.07 -5.35 50.25
N VAL A 76 10.38 -6.45 50.04
CA VAL A 76 10.18 -7.57 50.98
C VAL A 76 11.53 -8.06 51.50
#